data_AF-A0A3B8MH83-F1
#
_entry.id   AF-A0A3B8MH83-F1
#
_cell.length_a   1.000
_cell.length_b   1.000
_cell.length_c   1.000
_cell.angle_alpha   90.00
_cell.angle_beta   90.00
_cell.angle_gamma   90.00
#
_symmetry.space_group_name_H-M   'P 1'
#
loop_
_entity.id
_entity.type
_entity.pdbx_description
1 polymer ?
#
loop_
_entity_poly.entity_id
_entity_poly.type
_entity_poly.pdbx_seq_one_letter_code
_entity_poly.pdbx_strand_id
1 'polypeptide(L)'
;MDLQDNLDALQSDGVEPYEISYDPVETLSGFADEHGITYPLLSDVDNGVITDFGILNTLVPEGHRWYGVPFPGTYTTDVNGIIRSRTFYANHAVRDSIARMA
;
A
#
# COMPACT_ATOMS: atom_id res chain seq x y z
N MET A 1 9.09 2.78 -10.27
CA MET A 1 8.11 2.27 -9.26
C MET A 1 6.77 2.86 -9.67
N ASP A 2 5.76 2.07 -10.05
CA ASP A 2 4.60 2.58 -10.83
C ASP A 2 3.93 3.84 -10.23
N LEU A 3 3.68 3.87 -8.91
CA LEU A 3 3.15 5.05 -8.22
C LEU A 3 4.07 6.28 -8.33
N GLN A 4 5.37 6.06 -8.15
CA GLN A 4 6.37 7.13 -8.25
C GLN A 4 6.51 7.63 -9.70
N ASP A 5 6.43 6.71 -10.67
CA ASP A 5 6.59 7.00 -12.09
C ASP A 5 5.42 7.86 -12.64
N ASN A 6 4.28 7.87 -11.94
CA ASN A 6 3.07 8.63 -12.31
C ASN A 6 2.65 9.66 -11.24
N LEU A 7 3.54 10.00 -10.30
CA LEU A 7 3.21 10.88 -9.16
C LEU A 7 2.66 12.24 -9.61
N ASP A 8 3.27 12.84 -10.64
CA ASP A 8 2.85 14.15 -11.18
C ASP A 8 1.42 14.11 -11.75
N ALA A 9 1.05 13.00 -12.39
CA ALA A 9 -0.30 12.82 -12.95
C ALA A 9 -1.34 12.69 -11.82
N LEU A 10 -1.04 11.86 -10.82
CA LEU A 10 -1.90 11.71 -9.64
C LEU A 10 -2.10 13.06 -8.93
N GLN A 11 -1.02 13.80 -8.69
CA GLN A 11 -1.09 15.11 -8.03
C GLN A 11 -1.86 16.15 -8.84
N SER A 12 -1.71 16.14 -10.17
CA SER A 12 -2.47 17.01 -11.07
C SER A 12 -3.98 16.74 -11.02
N ASP A 13 -4.35 15.49 -10.75
CA ASP A 13 -5.74 15.05 -10.56
C ASP A 13 -6.23 15.19 -9.10
N GLY A 14 -5.41 15.78 -8.21
CA GLY A 14 -5.73 15.98 -6.79
C GLY A 14 -5.67 14.70 -5.96
N VAL A 15 -4.95 13.68 -6.43
CA VAL A 15 -4.75 12.40 -5.75
C VAL A 15 -3.38 12.38 -5.08
N GLU A 16 -3.35 12.12 -3.78
CA GLU A 16 -2.13 11.90 -3.02
C GLU A 16 -1.94 10.40 -2.74
N PRO A 17 -0.90 9.75 -3.28
CA PRO A 17 -0.63 8.35 -2.99
C PRO A 17 0.04 8.17 -1.63
N TYR A 18 -0.36 7.10 -0.94
CA TYR A 18 0.26 6.60 0.28
C TYR A 18 0.40 5.08 0.14
N GLU A 19 1.49 4.51 0.65
CA GLU A 19 1.66 3.06 0.75
C GLU A 19 1.75 2.68 2.23
N ILE A 20 1.19 1.53 2.60
CA ILE A 20 1.22 1.01 3.97
C ILE A 20 1.87 -0.38 3.97
N SER A 21 2.79 -0.61 4.90
CA SER A 21 3.44 -1.90 5.13
C SER A 21 3.58 -2.19 6.61
N TYR A 22 3.69 -3.46 6.97
CA TYR A 22 4.05 -3.92 8.31
C TYR A 22 5.53 -3.71 8.65
N ASP A 23 6.33 -3.26 7.67
CA ASP A 23 7.75 -2.97 7.88
C ASP A 23 7.96 -1.76 8.80
N PRO A 24 9.02 -1.76 9.63
CA PRO A 24 9.36 -0.62 10.47
C PRO A 24 9.81 0.58 9.62
N VAL A 25 9.72 1.78 10.19
CA VAL A 25 10.04 3.05 9.54
C VAL A 25 11.46 3.05 8.94
N GLU A 26 12.44 2.46 9.61
CA GLU A 26 13.82 2.40 9.14
C GLU A 26 13.95 1.56 7.86
N THR A 27 13.22 0.43 7.78
CA THR A 27 13.17 -0.41 6.57
C THR A 27 12.50 0.34 5.43
N LEU A 28 11.39 1.02 5.70
CA LEU A 28 10.67 1.81 4.70
C LEU A 28 11.49 3.00 4.19
N SER A 29 12.21 3.69 5.08
CA SER A 29 13.11 4.79 4.70
C SER A 29 14.22 4.29 3.78
N GLY A 30 14.86 3.16 4.12
CA GLY A 30 15.89 2.58 3.26
C GLY A 30 15.35 2.17 1.89
N PHE A 31 14.15 1.59 1.84
CA PHE A 31 13.47 1.23 0.60
C PHE A 31 13.12 2.47 -0.25
N ALA A 32 12.65 3.54 0.39
CA ALA A 32 12.36 4.79 -0.28
C ALA A 32 13.62 5.42 -0.89
N ASP A 33 14.72 5.45 -0.14
CA ASP A 33 16.01 5.97 -0.61
C ASP A 33 16.56 5.13 -1.78
N GLU A 34 16.48 3.80 -1.70
CA GLU A 34 16.95 2.89 -2.75
C GLU A 34 16.19 3.07 -4.07
N HIS A 35 14.88 3.33 -3.99
CA HIS A 35 14.01 3.40 -5.17
C HIS A 35 13.60 4.82 -5.57
N GLY A 36 14.10 5.85 -4.87
CA GLY A 36 13.75 7.25 -5.14
C GLY A 36 12.27 7.56 -4.92
N ILE A 37 11.66 6.93 -3.90
CA ILE A 37 10.25 7.14 -3.55
C ILE A 37 10.13 8.43 -2.74
N THR A 38 9.21 9.29 -3.15
CA THR A 38 9.02 10.65 -2.61
C THR A 38 7.63 10.86 -2.01
N TYR A 39 6.69 9.94 -2.24
CA TYR A 39 5.42 9.91 -1.54
C TYR A 39 5.54 9.16 -0.20
N PRO A 40 4.63 9.38 0.76
CA PRO A 40 4.75 8.78 2.09
C PRO A 40 4.58 7.26 2.09
N LEU A 41 5.47 6.59 2.82
CA LEU A 41 5.35 5.18 3.22
C LEU A 41 4.97 5.11 4.69
N LEU A 42 3.89 4.41 5.01
CA LEU A 42 3.30 4.30 6.33
C LEU A 42 3.67 2.95 6.96
N SER A 43 4.26 2.99 8.15
CA SER A 43 4.57 1.79 8.93
C SER A 43 3.38 1.40 9.81
N ASP A 44 2.98 0.14 9.72
CA ASP A 44 1.94 -0.52 10.54
C ASP A 44 2.56 -1.74 11.23
N VAL A 45 3.61 -1.50 12.02
CA VAL A 45 4.47 -2.56 12.58
C VAL A 45 3.74 -3.57 13.46
N ASP A 46 2.63 -3.19 14.08
CA ASP A 46 1.76 -4.05 14.88
C ASP A 46 0.64 -4.71 14.07
N ASN A 47 0.58 -4.46 12.76
CA ASN A 47 -0.50 -4.84 11.84
C ASN A 47 -1.89 -4.35 12.30
N GLY A 48 -1.96 -3.28 13.10
CA GLY A 48 -3.22 -2.78 13.63
C GLY A 48 -4.15 -2.31 12.51
N VAL A 49 -3.67 -1.44 11.64
CA VAL A 49 -4.46 -0.91 10.51
C VAL A 49 -4.77 -2.01 9.50
N ILE A 50 -3.79 -2.82 9.13
CA ILE A 50 -3.91 -3.97 8.22
C ILE A 50 -4.98 -4.95 8.71
N THR A 51 -5.04 -5.19 10.02
CA THR A 51 -6.04 -6.08 10.64
C THR A 51 -7.42 -5.43 10.70
N ASP A 52 -7.51 -4.17 11.15
CA ASP A 52 -8.79 -3.44 11.29
C ASP A 52 -9.50 -3.24 9.95
N PHE A 53 -8.72 -3.08 8.86
CA PHE A 53 -9.26 -2.98 7.50
C PHE A 53 -9.56 -4.35 6.88
N GLY A 54 -9.26 -5.45 7.57
CA GLY A 54 -9.55 -6.82 7.14
C GLY A 54 -8.71 -7.29 5.96
N ILE A 55 -7.51 -6.71 5.77
CA ILE A 55 -6.63 -7.00 4.64
C ILE A 55 -5.42 -7.85 5.01
N LEU A 56 -5.28 -8.27 6.27
CA LEU A 56 -4.25 -9.24 6.67
C LEU A 56 -4.33 -10.51 5.78
N ASN A 57 -3.21 -10.93 5.20
CA ASN A 57 -3.17 -12.11 4.35
C ASN A 57 -3.25 -13.40 5.19
N THR A 58 -4.47 -13.89 5.37
CA THR A 58 -4.76 -15.12 6.12
C THR A 58 -4.25 -16.41 5.44
N LEU A 59 -3.70 -16.33 4.22
CA LEU A 59 -3.05 -17.47 3.56
C LEU A 59 -1.62 -17.69 4.07
N VAL A 60 -1.05 -16.72 4.78
CA VAL A 60 0.28 -16.86 5.39
C VAL A 60 0.11 -17.26 6.87
N PRO A 61 0.52 -18.47 7.27
CA PRO A 61 0.33 -18.93 8.63
C PRO A 61 1.23 -18.21 9.63
N GLU A 62 0.78 -18.15 10.89
CA GLU A 62 1.60 -17.67 12.01
C GLU A 62 2.95 -18.42 12.08
N GLY A 63 4.01 -17.69 12.42
CA GLY A 63 5.38 -18.22 12.47
C GLY A 63 6.07 -18.35 11.10
N HIS A 64 5.37 -18.11 9.98
CA HIS A 64 6.00 -17.97 8.68
C HIS A 64 6.73 -16.63 8.57
N ARG A 65 7.85 -16.58 7.84
CA ARG A 65 8.68 -15.37 7.66
C ARG A 65 7.97 -14.18 6.97
N TRP A 66 6.79 -14.40 6.41
CA TRP A 66 5.96 -13.40 5.74
C TRP A 66 4.63 -13.16 6.46
N TYR A 67 4.48 -13.70 7.66
CA TYR A 67 3.31 -13.42 8.49
C TYR A 67 3.21 -11.91 8.75
N GLY A 68 2.00 -11.35 8.62
CA GLY A 68 1.77 -9.90 8.68
C GLY A 68 1.61 -9.23 7.31
N VAL A 69 2.05 -9.87 6.20
CA VAL A 69 1.87 -9.27 4.87
C VAL A 69 0.37 -9.06 4.59
N PRO A 70 -0.06 -7.88 4.10
CA PRO A 70 -1.44 -7.68 3.67
C PRO A 70 -1.68 -8.37 2.32
N PHE A 71 -2.95 -8.67 2.01
CA PHE A 71 -3.36 -8.89 0.62
C PHE A 71 -3.03 -7.62 -0.19
N PRO A 72 -2.38 -7.73 -1.36
CA PRO A 72 -2.08 -6.53 -2.15
C PRO A 72 -3.38 -5.91 -2.65
N GLY A 73 -3.42 -4.58 -2.59
CA GLY A 73 -4.56 -3.83 -3.07
C GLY A 73 -4.46 -2.35 -2.77
N THR A 74 -5.48 -1.64 -3.18
CA THR A 74 -5.58 -0.18 -3.09
C THR A 74 -6.96 0.21 -2.60
N TYR A 75 -7.00 1.22 -1.74
CA TYR A 75 -8.20 1.98 -1.44
C TYR A 75 -8.07 3.36 -2.06
N THR A 76 -9.18 3.89 -2.58
CA THR A 76 -9.30 5.32 -2.86
C THR A 76 -10.28 5.91 -1.85
N THR A 77 -9.87 6.97 -1.17
CA THR A 77 -10.71 7.69 -0.21
C THR A 77 -10.98 9.10 -0.71
N ASP A 78 -12.03 9.73 -0.19
CA ASP A 78 -12.16 11.18 -0.28
C ASP A 78 -11.42 11.88 0.86
N VAL A 79 -11.43 13.22 0.85
CA VAL A 79 -10.79 14.06 1.87
C VAL A 79 -11.34 13.90 3.30
N ASN A 80 -12.49 13.23 3.46
CA ASN A 80 -13.07 12.91 4.77
C ASN A 80 -12.72 11.47 5.22
N GLY A 81 -11.87 10.77 4.47
CA GLY A 81 -11.48 9.39 4.74
C GLY A 81 -12.54 8.36 4.34
N ILE A 82 -13.56 8.74 3.56
CA ILE A 82 -14.59 7.80 3.12
C ILE A 82 -14.08 7.01 1.92
N ILE A 83 -14.01 5.68 2.05
CA ILE A 83 -13.63 4.77 0.96
C ILE A 83 -14.64 4.90 -0.19
N ARG A 84 -14.15 5.30 -1.37
CA ARG A 84 -14.92 5.42 -2.61
C ARG A 84 -14.79 4.20 -3.51
N SER A 85 -13.63 3.55 -3.49
CA SER A 85 -13.38 2.29 -4.21
C SER A 85 -12.33 1.45 -3.49
N ARG A 86 -12.31 0.14 -3.78
CA ARG A 86 -11.31 -0.81 -3.28
C ARG A 86 -11.01 -1.87 -4.33
N THR A 87 -9.74 -2.20 -4.49
CA THR A 87 -9.30 -3.31 -5.35
C THR A 87 -8.28 -4.14 -4.61
N PHE A 88 -8.52 -5.44 -4.45
CA PHE A 88 -7.65 -6.37 -3.73
C PHE A 88 -7.55 -7.69 -4.49
N TYR A 89 -6.37 -8.30 -4.45
CA TYR A 89 -6.09 -9.54 -5.16
C TYR A 89 -5.70 -10.67 -4.20
N ALA A 90 -6.28 -11.86 -4.41
CA ALA A 90 -5.90 -13.06 -3.67
C ALA A 90 -4.47 -13.53 -3.99
N ASN A 91 -3.90 -13.10 -5.12
CA ASN A 91 -2.56 -13.45 -5.53
C ASN A 91 -1.61 -12.25 -5.33
N HIS A 92 -0.61 -12.44 -4.46
CA HIS A 92 0.44 -11.48 -4.14
C HIS A 92 1.26 -10.99 -5.36
N ALA A 93 1.26 -11.74 -6.47
CA ALA A 93 1.96 -11.38 -7.70
C ALA A 93 1.14 -10.45 -8.63
N VAL A 94 -0.15 -10.21 -8.33
CA VAL A 94 -0.97 -9.28 -9.11
C VAL A 94 -0.76 -7.88 -8.55
N ARG A 95 -0.14 -7.03 -9.36
CA ARG A 95 -0.05 -5.58 -9.11
C ARG A 95 -1.01 -4.87 -10.04
N ASP A 96 -1.86 -4.02 -9.50
CA ASP A 96 -2.55 -3.02 -10.31
C ASP A 96 -1.54 -1.96 -10.75
N SER A 97 -1.71 -1.47 -11.97
CA SER A 97 -1.02 -0.27 -12.43
C SER A 97 -2.00 0.90 -12.42
N ILE A 98 -1.48 2.12 -12.27
CA ILE A 98 -2.30 3.35 -12.32
C ILE A 98 -3.15 3.42 -13.60
N ALA A 99 -2.69 2.80 -14.69
CA ALA A 99 -3.45 2.68 -15.94
C ALA A 99 -4.83 1.99 -15.81
N ARG A 100 -5.14 1.33 -14.69
CA ARG A 100 -6.45 0.73 -14.39
C ARG A 100 -7.28 1.51 -13.37
N MET A 101 -6.76 2.60 -12.81
CA MET A 101 -7.45 3.45 -11.84
C MET A 101 -8.21 4.62 -12.50
N ALA A 102 -8.03 4.82 -13.81
CA ALA A 102 -8.78 5.77 -14.66
C ALA A 102 -9.97 5.09 -15.37
#